data_AF-A0A3E1NQ23-F1
#
_entry.id   AF-A0A3E1NQ23-F1
#
_cell.length_a   1.000
_cell.length_b   1.000
_cell.length_c   1.000
_cell.angle_alpha   90.00
_cell.angle_beta   90.00
_cell.angle_gamma   90.00
#
_symmetry.space_group_name_H-M   'P 1'
#
loop_
_entity.id
_entity.type
_entity.pdbx_description
1 polymer ?
#
loop_
_entity_poly.entity_id
_entity_poly.type
_entity_poly.pdbx_seq_one_letter_code
_entity_poly.pdbx_strand_id
1 'polypeptide(L)'
;MAIKLKKAYEGAVVGFNNSALPLGQRYDLHLLVQLGKTHNDQSILVMFEEVPDDQEIVVLKEQAFLDKQSKKAAAQEPADTEKQ
;
A
#
# COMPACT_ATOMS: atom_id res chain seq x y z
N MET A 1 -1.55 10.47 -6.59
CA MET A 1 -2.99 10.13 -6.43
C MET A 1 -3.09 8.96 -5.47
N ALA A 2 -4.23 8.73 -4.80
CA ALA A 2 -4.39 7.60 -3.89
C ALA A 2 -5.36 6.59 -4.52
N ILE A 3 -5.09 5.30 -4.35
CA ILE A 3 -6.00 4.25 -4.80
C ILE A 3 -7.28 4.30 -3.98
N LYS A 4 -8.42 4.41 -4.66
CA LYS A 4 -9.74 4.43 -4.05
C LYS A 4 -10.33 3.03 -4.01
N LEU A 5 -10.67 2.60 -2.79
CA LEU A 5 -11.44 1.40 -2.56
C LEU A 5 -12.93 1.72 -2.58
N LYS A 6 -13.73 0.77 -3.06
CA LYS A 6 -15.18 0.86 -2.87
C LYS A 6 -15.47 0.76 -1.39
N LYS A 7 -16.35 1.63 -0.89
CA LYS A 7 -16.77 1.68 0.52
C LYS A 7 -17.21 0.32 1.09
N ALA A 8 -17.84 -0.53 0.26
CA ALA A 8 -18.27 -1.87 0.65
C ALA A 8 -17.11 -2.81 1.04
N TYR A 9 -15.89 -2.54 0.56
CA TYR A 9 -14.71 -3.39 0.76
C TYR A 9 -13.68 -2.78 1.72
N GLU A 10 -13.90 -1.58 2.26
CA GLU A 10 -12.98 -0.95 3.23
C GLU A 10 -12.74 -1.84 4.47
N GLY A 11 -13.79 -2.51 4.95
CA GLY A 11 -13.71 -3.44 6.09
C GLY A 11 -13.28 -4.87 5.71
N ALA A 12 -13.11 -5.17 4.42
CA ALA A 12 -12.72 -6.51 3.98
C ALA A 12 -11.27 -6.79 4.36
N VAL A 13 -10.99 -8.05 4.74
CA VAL A 13 -9.63 -8.51 5.08
C VAL A 13 -9.17 -9.47 4.00
N VAL A 14 -8.08 -9.11 3.31
CA VAL A 14 -7.44 -9.95 2.29
C VAL A 14 -6.04 -10.29 2.76
N GLY A 15 -5.77 -11.59 2.97
CA GLY A 15 -4.45 -12.08 3.35
C GLY A 15 -3.44 -11.89 2.23
N PHE A 16 -2.73 -10.76 2.25
CA PHE A 16 -1.78 -10.37 1.21
C PHE A 16 -0.63 -9.59 1.85
N ASN A 17 0.60 -9.82 1.38
CA ASN A 17 1.80 -9.07 1.79
C ASN A 17 2.00 -9.01 3.32
N ASN A 18 1.77 -10.13 4.01
CA ASN A 18 1.86 -10.27 5.47
C ASN A 18 0.99 -9.28 6.28
N SER A 19 -0.09 -8.77 5.68
CA SER A 19 -1.03 -7.88 6.35
C SER A 19 -2.35 -8.60 6.63
N ALA A 20 -2.81 -8.45 7.87
CA ALA A 20 -4.15 -8.85 8.32
C ALA A 20 -5.07 -7.64 8.53
N LEU A 21 -4.64 -6.44 8.11
CA LEU A 21 -5.42 -5.22 8.27
C LEU A 21 -6.56 -5.15 7.24
N PRO A 22 -7.69 -4.51 7.60
CA PRO A 22 -8.75 -4.18 6.65
C PRO A 22 -8.22 -3.34 5.49
N LEU A 23 -8.75 -3.55 4.28
CA LEU A 23 -8.28 -2.87 3.06
C LEU A 23 -8.23 -1.34 3.21
N GLY A 24 -9.21 -0.73 3.89
CA GLY A 24 -9.25 0.72 4.10
C GLY A 24 -8.14 1.28 5.00
N GLN A 25 -7.41 0.42 5.74
CA GLN A 25 -6.33 0.80 6.64
C GLN A 25 -4.94 0.46 6.09
N ARG A 26 -4.87 0.02 4.83
CA ARG A 26 -3.64 -0.48 4.21
C ARG A 26 -2.96 0.57 3.34
N TYR A 27 -1.63 0.51 3.31
CA TYR A 27 -0.78 1.38 2.50
C TYR A 27 -0.27 0.71 1.21
N ASP A 28 -0.47 -0.60 1.08
CA ASP A 28 0.06 -1.45 0.01
C ASP A 28 -0.98 -1.81 -1.05
N LEU A 29 -2.06 -1.02 -1.14
CA LEU A 29 -3.16 -1.23 -2.09
C LEU A 29 -2.71 -1.23 -3.55
N HIS A 30 -1.63 -0.50 -3.87
CA HIS A 30 -1.03 -0.47 -5.21
C HIS A 30 -0.43 -1.81 -5.64
N LEU A 31 0.10 -2.57 -4.69
CA LEU A 31 0.59 -3.93 -4.95
C LEU A 31 -0.58 -4.89 -5.15
N LEU A 32 -1.68 -4.70 -4.41
CA LEU A 32 -2.87 -5.54 -4.55
C LEU A 32 -3.56 -5.32 -5.90
N VAL A 33 -3.72 -4.07 -6.35
CA VAL A 33 -4.22 -3.76 -7.70
C VAL A 33 -3.33 -4.39 -8.77
N GLN A 34 -2.01 -4.24 -8.64
CA GLN A 34 -1.08 -4.81 -9.61
C GLN A 34 -1.22 -6.33 -9.69
N LEU A 35 -1.35 -7.01 -8.56
CA LEU A 35 -1.59 -8.46 -8.50
C LEU A 35 -2.86 -8.83 -9.28
N GLY A 36 -3.96 -8.10 -9.05
CA GLY A 36 -5.21 -8.27 -9.78
C GLY A 36 -5.03 -8.11 -11.29
N LYS A 37 -4.26 -7.12 -11.75
CA LYS A 37 -3.98 -6.92 -13.19
C LYS A 37 -3.09 -8.02 -13.76
N THR A 38 -1.99 -8.35 -13.08
CA THR A 38 -1.02 -9.35 -13.54
C THR A 38 -1.63 -10.75 -13.67
N HIS A 39 -2.53 -11.12 -12.77
CA HIS A 39 -3.21 -12.43 -12.80
C HIS A 39 -4.59 -12.38 -13.47
N ASN A 40 -5.01 -11.22 -14.00
CA ASN A 40 -6.36 -10.99 -14.49
C ASN A 40 -7.46 -11.44 -13.48
N ASP A 41 -7.19 -11.22 -12.19
CA ASP A 41 -8.08 -11.62 -11.11
C ASP A 41 -9.14 -10.54 -10.85
N GLN A 42 -10.31 -10.76 -11.44
CA GLN A 42 -11.46 -9.86 -11.31
C GLN A 42 -11.99 -9.77 -9.87
N SER A 43 -11.75 -10.79 -9.03
CA SER A 43 -12.20 -10.77 -7.64
C SER A 43 -11.48 -9.70 -6.82
N ILE A 44 -10.25 -9.35 -7.20
CA ILE A 44 -9.47 -8.28 -6.59
C ILE A 44 -9.82 -6.93 -7.22
N LEU A 45 -9.88 -6.87 -8.56
CA LEU A 45 -10.12 -5.62 -9.28
C LEU A 45 -11.49 -5.01 -8.96
N VAL A 46 -12.50 -5.84 -8.69
CA VAL A 46 -13.86 -5.37 -8.32
C VAL A 46 -13.89 -4.60 -7.00
N MET A 47 -12.89 -4.76 -6.12
CA MET A 47 -12.82 -4.09 -4.81
C MET A 47 -12.48 -2.60 -4.93
N PHE A 48 -11.90 -2.19 -6.06
CA PHE A 48 -11.45 -0.82 -6.32
C PHE A 48 -12.51 -0.03 -7.09
N GLU A 49 -12.59 1.28 -6.82
CA GLU A 49 -13.47 2.18 -7.58
C GLU A 49 -12.89 2.45 -8.96
N GLU A 50 -11.59 2.72 -9.00
CA GLU A 50 -10.81 3.00 -10.21
C GLU A 50 -9.57 2.11 -10.19
N VAL A 51 -9.33 1.44 -11.32
CA VAL A 51 -8.14 0.59 -11.51
C VAL A 51 -7.08 1.45 -12.20
N PRO A 52 -6.02 1.87 -11.50
CA PRO A 52 -4.96 2.66 -12.10
C PRO A 52 -4.27 1.92 -13.26
N ASP A 53 -3.72 2.70 -14.18
CA ASP A 53 -2.93 2.16 -15.29
C ASP A 53 -1.56 1.65 -14.81
N ASP A 54 -0.80 1.00 -15.70
CA ASP A 54 0.49 0.43 -15.30
C ASP A 54 1.54 1.51 -14.99
N GLN A 55 1.46 2.68 -15.60
CA GLN A 55 2.38 3.79 -15.32
C GLN A 55 2.09 4.42 -13.96
N GLU A 56 0.82 4.61 -13.63
CA GLU A 56 0.34 5.09 -12.34
C GLU A 56 0.76 4.14 -11.22
N ILE A 57 0.66 2.82 -11.42
CA ILE A 57 1.14 1.83 -10.43
C ILE A 57 2.64 1.98 -10.19
N VAL A 58 3.44 2.26 -11.22
CA VAL A 58 4.89 2.49 -11.08
C VAL A 58 5.16 3.73 -10.22
N VAL A 59 4.49 4.85 -10.52
CA VAL A 59 4.64 6.09 -9.74
C VAL A 59 4.24 5.87 -8.27
N LEU A 60 3.17 5.13 -8.02
CA LEU A 60 2.73 4.81 -6.65
C LEU A 60 3.73 3.95 -5.88
N LYS A 61 4.39 3.00 -6.56
CA LYS A 61 5.45 2.19 -5.96
C LYS A 61 6.67 3.00 -5.63
N GLU A 62 7.10 3.86 -6.55
CA GLU A 62 8.24 4.75 -6.34
C GLU A 62 7.99 5.66 -5.14
N GLN A 63 6.79 6.24 -5.06
CA GLN A 63 6.41 7.07 -3.93
C GLN A 63 6.35 6.29 -2.61
N ALA A 64 5.75 5.10 -2.60
CA ALA A 64 5.73 4.23 -1.42
C ALA A 64 7.14 3.76 -1.00
N PHE A 65 8.05 3.59 -1.96
CA PHE A 65 9.45 3.25 -1.70
C PHE A 65 10.21 4.42 -1.06
N LEU A 66 10.05 5.63 -1.62
CA LEU A 66 10.63 6.85 -1.06
C LEU A 66 10.10 7.13 0.36
N ASP A 67 8.79 6.93 0.59
CA ASP A 67 8.17 7.08 1.91
C ASP A 67 8.69 6.06 2.93
N LYS A 68 8.99 4.83 2.48
CA LYS A 68 9.66 3.83 3.33
C LYS A 68 11.10 4.24 3.63
N GLN A 69 11.83 4.77 2.66
CA GLN A 69 13.21 5.23 2.88
C GLN A 69 13.27 6.44 3.81
N SER A 70 12.40 7.42 3.64
CA SER A 70 12.33 8.60 4.50
C SER A 70 11.94 8.25 5.93
N LYS A 71 10.98 7.32 6.13
CA LYS A 71 10.66 6.80 7.47
C LYS A 71 11.80 6.00 8.09
N LYS A 72 12.58 5.28 7.29
CA LYS A 72 13.76 4.53 7.77
C LYS A 72 14.90 5.46 8.16
N ALA A 73 15.09 6.56 7.41
CA ALA A 73 16.04 7.62 7.74
C ALA A 73 15.60 8.40 8.99
N ALA A 74 14.31 8.69 9.16
CA ALA A 74 13.77 9.33 10.38
C ALA A 74 13.81 8.42 11.62
N ALA A 75 13.92 7.10 11.44
CA ALA A 75 14.08 6.13 12.53
C ALA A 75 15.55 5.92 12.93
N GLN A 76 16.50 6.52 12.20
CA GLN A 76 17.93 6.45 12.48
C GLN A 76 18.46 7.86 12.75
N GLU A 77 18.30 8.30 14.00
CA GLU A 77 19.27 9.04 14.85
C GLU A 77 18.68 10.23 15.64
N PRO A 78 19.16 10.52 16.88
CA PRO A 78 20.09 9.73 17.71
C PRO A 78 19.49 9.31 19.06
N ALA A 79 19.83 8.10 19.52
CA ALA A 79 19.90 7.82 20.94
C ALA A 79 21.25 8.37 21.42
N ASP A 80 21.35 9.68 21.60
CA ASP A 80 22.45 10.28 22.36
C ASP A 80 21.83 11.24 23.37
N THR A 81 21.86 10.87 24.65
CA THR A 81 22.44 11.63 25.78
C THR A 81 21.88 11.11 27.12
N GLU A 82 22.79 10.67 27.99
CA GLU A 82 22.94 11.13 29.39
C GLU A 82 22.76 10.14 30.56
N LYS A 83 23.83 10.13 31.42
CA LYS A 83 23.92 9.77 32.86
C LYS A 83 23.92 8.27 33.20
N GLN A 84 24.89 7.71 33.94
CA GLN A 84 25.86 8.19 34.94
C GLN A 84 27.11 7.31 34.93
#